data_AF-X0TAN7-F1
#
_entry.id   AF-X0TAN7-F1
#
_cell.length_a   1.000
_cell.length_b   1.000
_cell.length_c   1.000
_cell.angle_alpha   90.00
_cell.angle_beta   90.00
_cell.angle_gamma   90.00
#
_symmetry.space_group_name_H-M   'P 1'
#
loop_
_entity.id
_entity.type
_entity.pdbx_description
1 polymer ?
#
loop_
_entity_poly.entity_id
_entity_poly.type
_entity_poly.pdbx_seq_one_letter_code
_entity_poly.pdbx_strand_id
1 'polypeptide(L)'
;NPMDIQVPARDFPDLDFIIAHFGAGYFRETLMLQYQADNVYMDSSGSNSWMKYQGYPLTLKGIFREALRAGGPEKILFGTDSTFFPRGWRVNVLEDQYNVLQELEHEGVIDQEGIQKIFRGNILRLTGLE
;
A
#
# COMPACT_ATOMS: atom_id res chain seq x y z
N ASN A 1 -2.94 -16.61 -1.60
CA ASN A 1 -3.75 -15.58 -2.28
C ASN A 1 -4.22 -14.61 -1.20
N PRO A 2 -4.21 -13.27 -1.35
CA PRO A 2 -4.72 -12.37 -0.30
C PRO A 2 -6.10 -12.78 0.24
N MET A 3 -6.98 -13.32 -0.60
CA MET A 3 -8.32 -13.78 -0.19
C MET A 3 -8.32 -14.81 0.95
N ASP A 4 -7.23 -15.55 1.14
CA ASP A 4 -7.09 -16.50 2.25
C ASP A 4 -7.13 -15.78 3.63
N ILE A 5 -6.91 -14.47 3.65
CA ILE A 5 -6.98 -13.60 4.85
C ILE A 5 -8.43 -13.22 5.22
N GLN A 6 -9.41 -13.41 4.33
CA GLN A 6 -10.80 -13.02 4.62
C GLN A 6 -11.36 -13.65 5.90
N VAL A 7 -11.13 -14.96 6.09
CA VAL A 7 -11.62 -15.68 7.28
C VAL A 7 -10.87 -15.24 8.54
N PRO A 8 -9.52 -15.23 8.58
CA PRO A 8 -8.78 -14.67 9.71
C PRO A 8 -9.16 -13.22 10.05
N ALA A 9 -9.31 -12.33 9.06
CA ALA A 9 -9.65 -10.94 9.29
C ALA A 9 -11.01 -10.78 9.99
N ARG A 10 -11.99 -11.62 9.64
CA ARG A 10 -13.30 -11.66 10.29
C ARG A 10 -13.23 -12.26 11.70
N ASP A 11 -12.51 -13.36 11.86
CA ASP A 11 -12.48 -14.13 13.12
C ASP A 11 -11.61 -13.44 14.19
N PHE A 12 -10.67 -12.59 13.77
CA PHE A 12 -9.77 -11.82 14.63
C PHE A 12 -9.83 -10.32 14.27
N PRO A 13 -10.95 -9.63 14.58
CA PRO A 13 -11.16 -8.24 14.18
C PRO A 13 -10.16 -7.24 14.81
N ASP A 14 -9.59 -7.59 15.97
CA ASP A 14 -8.60 -6.77 16.67
C ASP A 14 -7.15 -7.00 16.18
N LEU A 15 -6.95 -7.95 15.26
CA LEU A 15 -5.64 -8.22 14.64
C LEU A 15 -5.56 -7.53 13.28
N ASP A 16 -4.56 -6.68 13.10
CA ASP A 16 -4.29 -6.02 11.83
C ASP A 16 -3.50 -6.94 10.88
N PHE A 17 -3.96 -7.04 9.63
CA PHE A 17 -3.32 -7.80 8.56
C PHE A 17 -2.77 -6.86 7.50
N ILE A 18 -1.46 -6.94 7.21
CA ILE A 18 -0.81 -6.15 6.16
C ILE A 18 -0.50 -7.05 4.97
N ILE A 19 -1.13 -6.77 3.83
CA ILE A 19 -0.86 -7.45 2.57
C ILE A 19 0.36 -6.80 1.89
N ALA A 20 1.41 -7.58 1.68
CA ALA A 20 2.67 -7.06 1.17
C ALA A 20 2.62 -6.64 -0.30
N HIS A 21 3.39 -5.61 -0.66
CA HIS A 21 3.70 -5.22 -2.04
C HIS A 21 2.46 -4.97 -2.93
N PHE A 22 1.43 -4.29 -2.42
CA PHE A 22 0.12 -4.14 -3.09
C PHE A 22 -0.55 -5.48 -3.47
N GLY A 23 -0.22 -6.59 -2.80
CA GLY A 23 -0.67 -7.93 -3.14
C GLY A 23 0.15 -8.65 -4.22
N ALA A 24 1.25 -8.08 -4.70
CA ALA A 24 2.26 -8.74 -5.55
C ALA A 24 1.70 -9.55 -6.74
N GLY A 25 0.69 -9.01 -7.44
CA GLY A 25 0.04 -9.68 -8.57
C GLY A 25 -1.39 -10.18 -8.30
N TYR A 26 -1.87 -10.03 -7.07
CA TYR A 26 -3.27 -10.21 -6.67
C TYR A 26 -3.90 -8.87 -6.25
N PHE A 27 -3.56 -7.79 -6.97
CA PHE A 27 -3.91 -6.43 -6.57
C PHE A 27 -5.42 -6.25 -6.42
N ARG A 28 -6.21 -6.79 -7.36
CA ARG A 28 -7.67 -6.73 -7.32
C ARG A 28 -8.25 -7.38 -6.06
N GLU A 29 -7.75 -8.56 -5.69
CA GLU A 29 -8.16 -9.27 -4.49
C GLU A 29 -7.81 -8.49 -3.22
N THR A 30 -6.62 -7.87 -3.18
CA THR A 30 -6.24 -6.97 -2.08
C THR A 30 -7.21 -5.79 -1.95
N LEU A 31 -7.59 -5.14 -3.06
CA LEU A 31 -8.58 -4.05 -3.04
C LEU A 31 -9.94 -4.51 -2.51
N MET A 32 -10.39 -5.71 -2.91
CA MET A 32 -11.65 -6.28 -2.43
C MET A 32 -11.63 -6.48 -0.92
N LEU A 33 -10.52 -6.98 -0.37
CA LEU A 33 -10.39 -7.18 1.07
C LEU A 33 -10.35 -5.85 1.82
N GLN A 34 -9.57 -4.87 1.34
CA GLN A 34 -9.54 -3.56 1.98
C GLN A 34 -10.89 -2.85 1.98
N TYR A 35 -11.68 -3.04 0.93
CA TYR A 35 -13.04 -2.53 0.86
C TYR A 35 -13.96 -3.22 1.88
N GLN A 36 -13.78 -4.51 2.13
CA GLN A 36 -14.67 -5.32 2.98
C GLN A 36 -14.29 -5.36 4.46
N ALA A 37 -13.00 -5.26 4.81
CA ALA A 37 -12.49 -5.50 6.15
C ALA A 37 -11.70 -4.30 6.67
N ASP A 38 -12.02 -3.86 7.89
CA ASP A 38 -11.40 -2.68 8.52
C ASP A 38 -9.97 -2.93 9.00
N ASN A 39 -9.66 -4.17 9.38
CA ASN A 39 -8.35 -4.61 9.86
C ASN A 39 -7.43 -5.15 8.76
N VAL A 40 -7.72 -4.87 7.49
CA VAL A 40 -6.85 -5.27 6.36
C VAL A 40 -6.25 -4.05 5.68
N TYR A 41 -4.92 -4.03 5.65
CA TYR A 41 -4.06 -2.98 5.15
C TYR A 41 -3.16 -3.53 4.03
N MET A 42 -2.43 -2.66 3.35
CA MET A 42 -1.41 -3.06 2.40
C MET A 42 -0.17 -2.20 2.55
N ASP A 43 1.00 -2.74 2.20
CA ASP A 43 2.20 -1.95 2.02
C ASP A 43 2.62 -1.83 0.56
N SER A 44 3.34 -0.75 0.25
CA SER A 44 3.83 -0.41 -1.08
C SER A 44 5.24 -0.93 -1.38
N SER A 45 5.79 -1.77 -0.51
CA SER A 45 7.21 -2.11 -0.54
C SER A 45 7.61 -2.88 -1.79
N GLY A 46 8.92 -3.00 -2.02
CA GLY A 46 9.45 -3.72 -3.18
C GLY A 46 9.69 -2.83 -4.40
N SER A 47 9.91 -3.46 -5.54
CA SER A 47 10.15 -2.77 -6.82
C SER A 47 8.88 -2.59 -7.66
N ASN A 48 7.75 -3.11 -7.17
CA ASN A 48 6.50 -3.23 -7.93
C ASN A 48 6.67 -3.91 -9.31
N SER A 49 7.71 -4.71 -9.50
CA SER A 49 7.98 -5.42 -10.77
C SER A 49 6.90 -6.44 -11.13
N TRP A 50 6.08 -6.86 -10.15
CA TRP A 50 4.92 -7.72 -10.37
C TRP A 50 3.93 -7.13 -11.38
N MET A 51 3.90 -5.80 -11.53
CA MET A 51 3.06 -5.10 -12.52
C MET A 51 3.35 -5.56 -13.96
N LYS A 52 4.59 -6.00 -14.25
CA LYS A 52 5.01 -6.47 -15.59
C LYS A 52 4.35 -7.78 -16.02
N TYR A 53 3.82 -8.54 -15.07
CA TYR A 53 3.24 -9.87 -15.32
C TYR A 53 1.72 -9.84 -15.40
N GLN A 54 1.11 -8.66 -15.36
CA GLN A 54 -0.34 -8.49 -15.44
C GLN A 54 -0.81 -8.48 -16.90
N GLY A 55 -2.04 -8.95 -17.14
CA GLY A 55 -2.61 -9.05 -18.49
C GLY A 55 -2.89 -7.71 -19.17
N TYR A 56 -2.65 -6.60 -18.49
CA TYR A 56 -2.83 -5.24 -18.98
C TYR A 56 -1.75 -4.32 -18.38
N PRO A 57 -1.39 -3.22 -19.06
CA PRO A 57 -0.42 -2.26 -18.55
C PRO A 57 -0.89 -1.63 -17.24
N LEU A 58 0.01 -1.62 -16.25
CA LEU A 58 -0.18 -0.96 -14.98
C LEU A 58 0.85 0.15 -14.79
N THR A 59 0.45 1.21 -14.12
CA THR A 59 1.33 2.30 -13.69
C THR A 59 1.25 2.44 -12.18
N LEU A 60 2.33 2.87 -11.54
CA LEU A 60 2.35 3.11 -10.10
C LEU A 60 1.26 4.13 -9.69
N LYS A 61 1.04 5.18 -10.51
CA LYS A 61 -0.06 6.12 -10.32
C LYS A 61 -1.45 5.48 -10.38
N GLY A 62 -1.67 4.57 -11.33
CA GLY A 62 -2.91 3.81 -11.40
C GLY A 62 -3.12 2.92 -10.16
N ILE A 63 -2.06 2.26 -9.70
CA ILE A 63 -2.09 1.45 -8.48
C ILE A 63 -2.47 2.27 -7.25
N PHE A 64 -1.79 3.40 -7.01
CA PHE A 64 -2.13 4.26 -5.89
C PHE A 64 -3.56 4.80 -5.99
N ARG A 65 -4.01 5.23 -7.18
CA ARG A 65 -5.38 5.71 -7.37
C ARG A 65 -6.43 4.67 -6.98
N GLU A 66 -6.29 3.43 -7.45
CA GLU A 66 -7.26 2.38 -7.13
C GLU A 66 -7.15 1.94 -5.67
N ALA A 67 -5.95 1.92 -5.09
CA ALA A 67 -5.76 1.66 -3.65
C ALA A 67 -6.45 2.72 -2.78
N LEU A 68 -6.26 4.00 -3.12
CA LEU A 68 -6.93 5.12 -2.45
C LEU A 68 -8.44 5.06 -2.60
N ARG A 69 -8.93 4.67 -3.77
CA ARG A 69 -10.36 4.49 -4.02
C ARG A 69 -10.97 3.37 -3.17
N ALA A 70 -10.25 2.28 -2.96
CA ALA A 70 -10.75 1.11 -2.24
C ALA A 70 -10.72 1.28 -0.72
N GLY A 71 -9.61 1.77 -0.17
CA GLY A 71 -9.37 1.81 1.28
C GLY A 71 -9.05 3.19 1.85
N GLY A 72 -8.92 4.21 1.00
CA GLY A 72 -8.42 5.52 1.41
C GLY A 72 -6.94 5.52 1.79
N PRO A 73 -6.39 6.69 2.16
CA PRO A 73 -4.99 6.79 2.58
C PRO A 73 -4.70 6.00 3.87
N GLU A 74 -5.69 5.78 4.73
CA GLU A 74 -5.56 5.07 6.02
C GLU A 74 -5.16 3.61 5.90
N LYS A 75 -5.44 2.99 4.74
CA LYS A 75 -5.20 1.56 4.49
C LYS A 75 -3.92 1.26 3.72
N ILE A 76 -3.10 2.28 3.43
CA ILE A 76 -1.87 2.14 2.64
C ILE A 76 -0.66 2.51 3.50
N LEU A 77 0.34 1.63 3.52
CA LEU A 77 1.60 1.82 4.22
C LEU A 77 2.74 2.01 3.22
N PHE A 78 3.59 3.00 3.46
CA PHE A 78 4.83 3.14 2.72
C PHE A 78 5.84 2.07 3.13
N GLY A 79 6.50 1.48 2.13
CA GLY A 79 7.70 0.69 2.34
C GLY A 79 8.61 0.70 1.12
N THR A 80 9.88 0.34 1.33
CA THR A 80 10.89 0.30 0.26
C THR A 80 11.44 -1.09 -0.01
N ASP A 81 11.27 -2.04 0.92
CA ASP A 81 11.97 -3.33 0.90
C ASP A 81 13.49 -3.12 0.76
N SER A 82 14.01 -2.19 1.57
CA SER A 82 15.44 -1.90 1.64
C SER A 82 16.17 -2.99 2.41
N THR A 83 17.42 -3.24 2.02
CA THR A 83 18.22 -4.32 2.62
C THR A 83 19.54 -3.78 3.15
N PHE A 84 20.34 -4.66 3.74
CA PHE A 84 21.69 -4.35 4.19
C PHE A 84 22.66 -4.09 3.02
N PHE A 85 23.90 -3.75 3.36
CA PHE A 85 25.00 -3.49 2.40
C PHE A 85 25.20 -4.64 1.40
N PRO A 86 25.47 -4.38 0.10
CA PRO A 86 25.77 -3.08 -0.51
C PRO A 86 24.56 -2.30 -1.04
N ARG A 87 23.37 -2.92 -1.07
CA ARG A 87 22.17 -2.29 -1.67
C ARG A 87 21.66 -1.12 -0.83
N GLY A 88 21.62 -1.27 0.49
CA GLY A 88 21.24 -0.20 1.41
C GLY A 88 19.81 0.32 1.22
N TRP A 89 19.62 1.59 1.57
CA TRP A 89 18.34 2.30 1.47
C TRP A 89 17.97 2.60 0.02
N ARG A 90 16.80 2.13 -0.41
CA ARG A 90 16.27 2.31 -1.77
C ARG A 90 15.56 3.65 -1.93
N VAL A 91 16.36 4.73 -1.96
CA VAL A 91 15.86 6.11 -2.12
C VAL A 91 15.00 6.31 -3.38
N ASN A 92 15.32 5.61 -4.46
CA ASN A 92 14.55 5.70 -5.70
C ASN A 92 13.09 5.24 -5.51
N VAL A 93 12.83 4.26 -4.63
CA VAL A 93 11.46 3.81 -4.35
C VAL A 93 10.69 4.88 -3.57
N LEU A 94 11.36 5.56 -2.63
CA LEU A 94 10.79 6.72 -1.93
C LEU A 94 10.43 7.82 -2.93
N GLU A 95 11.36 8.20 -3.79
CA GLU A 95 11.16 9.27 -4.78
C GLU A 95 10.03 8.93 -5.76
N ASP A 96 10.02 7.72 -6.34
CA ASP A 96 8.99 7.29 -7.28
C ASP A 96 7.59 7.32 -6.65
N GLN A 97 7.44 6.80 -5.43
CA GLN A 97 6.14 6.77 -4.75
C GLN A 97 5.70 8.16 -4.30
N TYR A 98 6.61 8.98 -3.79
CA TYR A 98 6.30 10.34 -3.35
C TYR A 98 5.87 11.20 -4.53
N ASN A 99 6.60 11.17 -5.65
CA ASN A 99 6.25 11.91 -6.86
C ASN A 99 4.87 11.53 -7.39
N VAL A 100 4.56 10.23 -7.42
CA VAL A 100 3.22 9.76 -7.84
C VAL A 100 2.11 10.26 -6.91
N LEU A 101 2.34 10.27 -5.59
CA LEU A 101 1.35 10.77 -4.64
C LEU A 101 1.19 12.30 -4.72
N GLN A 102 2.26 13.05 -5.02
CA GLN A 102 2.17 14.49 -5.30
C GLN A 102 1.37 14.76 -6.58
N GLU A 103 1.57 13.99 -7.65
CA GLU A 103 0.74 14.10 -8.85
C GLU A 103 -0.74 13.85 -8.54
N LEU A 104 -1.04 12.82 -7.74
CA LEU A 104 -2.42 12.52 -7.32
C LEU A 104 -3.01 13.61 -6.42
N GLU A 105 -2.19 14.28 -5.61
CA GLU A 105 -2.60 15.43 -4.81
C GLU A 105 -2.98 16.63 -5.68
N HIS A 106 -2.16 16.95 -6.69
CA HIS A 106 -2.47 18.00 -7.66
C HIS A 106 -3.74 17.72 -8.47
N GLU A 107 -4.08 16.45 -8.66
CA GLU A 107 -5.33 16.00 -9.29
C GLU A 107 -6.53 15.98 -8.32
N GLY A 108 -6.34 16.28 -7.03
CA GLY A 108 -7.39 16.30 -6.02
C GLY A 108 -7.86 14.92 -5.57
N VAL A 109 -7.06 13.88 -5.80
CA VAL A 109 -7.38 12.48 -5.41
C VAL A 109 -7.08 12.21 -3.94
N ILE A 110 -6.07 12.91 -3.40
CA ILE A 110 -5.58 12.81 -2.03
C ILE A 110 -5.12 14.21 -1.58
N ASP A 111 -5.09 14.47 -0.29
CA ASP A 111 -4.53 15.70 0.28
C ASP A 111 -3.17 15.44 0.96
N GLN A 112 -2.52 16.51 1.41
CA GLN A 112 -1.23 16.41 2.10
C GLN A 112 -1.32 15.57 3.39
N GLU A 113 -2.46 15.61 4.10
CA GLU A 113 -2.67 14.78 5.29
C GLU A 113 -2.66 13.29 4.95
N GLY A 114 -3.36 12.91 3.87
CA GLY A 114 -3.36 11.55 3.35
C GLY A 114 -1.96 11.07 2.97
N ILE A 115 -1.14 11.91 2.36
CA ILE A 115 0.26 11.57 2.04
C ILE A 115 1.04 11.31 3.34
N GLN A 116 0.90 12.18 4.35
CA GLN A 116 1.58 12.01 5.64
C GLN A 116 1.14 10.72 6.36
N LYS A 117 -0.13 10.33 6.22
CA LYS A 117 -0.62 9.05 6.74
C LYS A 117 0.10 7.88 6.10
N ILE A 118 0.20 7.85 4.76
CA ILE A 118 0.87 6.77 4.02
C ILE A 118 2.35 6.64 4.42
N PHE A 119 3.07 7.76 4.48
CA PHE A 119 4.52 7.76 4.73
C PHE A 119 4.92 7.60 6.21
N ARG A 120 4.03 7.92 7.16
CA ARG A 120 4.37 7.91 8.59
C ARG A 120 3.17 7.58 9.49
N GLY A 121 2.05 8.29 9.34
CA GLY A 121 0.97 8.26 10.32
C GLY A 121 0.36 6.87 10.55
N ASN A 122 0.15 6.11 9.47
CA ASN A 122 -0.48 4.79 9.54
C ASN A 122 0.40 3.78 10.28
N ILE A 123 1.70 3.71 9.97
CA ILE A 123 2.57 2.71 10.61
C ILE A 123 2.72 2.99 12.11
N LEU A 124 2.79 4.27 12.52
CA LEU A 124 2.81 4.65 13.93
C LEU A 124 1.52 4.25 14.65
N ARG A 125 0.37 4.56 14.05
CA ARG A 125 -0.95 4.16 14.57
C ARG A 125 -1.05 2.64 14.77
N LEU A 126 -0.66 1.85 13.77
CA LEU A 126 -0.77 0.38 13.82
C LEU A 126 0.21 -0.28 14.79
N THR A 127 1.39 0.33 14.98
CA THR A 127 2.43 -0.23 15.87
C THR A 127 2.36 0.30 17.30
N GLY A 128 1.52 1.30 17.56
CA GLY A 128 1.45 1.99 18.86
C GLY A 128 2.73 2.77 19.20
N LEU A 129 3.51 3.16 18.18
CA LEU A 129 4.72 3.97 18.32
C LEU A 129 4.36 5.46 18.15
N GLU A 130 4.96 6.33 18.95
CA GLU A 130 4.78 7.80 18.90
C GLU A 130 5.89 8.52 18.09
#